data_AF-A0A930N1V8-F1
#
_entry.id   AF-A0A930N1V8-F1
#
_cell.length_a   1.000
_cell.length_b   1.000
_cell.length_c   1.000
_cell.angle_alpha   90.00
_cell.angle_beta   90.00
_cell.angle_gamma   90.00
#
_symmetry.space_group_name_H-M   'P 1'
#
loop_
_entity.id
_entity.type
_entity.pdbx_description
1 polymer ?
#
loop_
_entity_poly.entity_id
_entity_poly.type
_entity_poly.pdbx_seq_one_letter_code
_entity_poly.pdbx_strand_id
1 'polypeptide(L)'
;MKPMQEVIYNEDTLIRVKEGRVTVYRVHPTDSVKGTLRELSEQHGFEYQKEWNTRSFGAKLIADFGGKTEALIGSYLIRKIEGGAIEVYRICDAVKNELIRISEELGIDTSGSLVELAQNIIAEVNRVPEIDEPALVTIPQATHPLLQKLLQDIQDFFKTVHTFTFYNEASLQLNLSNYLINTGHYASIEVEYLIVSPDEVEGLTSKRCFIDIVVKNESGEYALLELKYPLYIPEGVITSRLGANIKPEIYAVKQGAQNVVRYLFWKDVKRIEYFSSLSKDAVGGIALLLTNDSIYWTAPKSDGDTMALYREFSLKARQSNLSSKSRRWLERKETNENKGGKVSLSEKYPGFDLEKAYPLYWGTPLAPIKVGEKKDLIFQPCFVVVEK
;
A
#
# COMPACT_ATOMS: atom_id res chain seq x y z
N MET A 1 26.00 -8.68 26.50
CA MET A 1 25.61 -7.32 26.03
C MET A 1 24.18 -7.40 25.52
N LYS A 2 23.29 -6.48 25.91
CA LYS A 2 21.97 -6.37 25.25
C LYS A 2 22.20 -5.90 23.81
N PRO A 3 21.54 -6.50 22.81
CA PRO A 3 21.67 -6.08 21.42
C PRO A 3 21.19 -4.64 21.25
N MET A 4 21.82 -3.91 20.32
CA MET A 4 21.35 -2.58 19.91
C MET A 4 19.97 -2.73 19.26
N GLN A 5 19.01 -1.93 19.70
CA GLN A 5 17.68 -1.85 19.10
C GLN A 5 17.55 -0.50 18.42
N GLU A 6 17.03 -0.49 17.19
CA GLU A 6 16.73 0.75 16.48
C GLU A 6 15.43 0.63 15.69
N VAL A 7 14.74 1.75 15.52
CA VAL A 7 13.58 1.84 14.64
C VAL A 7 13.54 3.21 13.96
N ILE A 8 13.17 3.20 12.68
CA ILE A 8 12.81 4.41 11.95
C ILE A 8 11.31 4.60 12.20
N TYR A 9 10.95 5.61 12.98
CA TYR A 9 9.54 5.88 13.31
C TYR A 9 8.79 6.46 12.10
N ASN A 10 9.44 7.35 11.36
CA ASN A 10 8.95 8.00 10.15
C ASN A 10 10.14 8.44 9.28
N GLU A 11 9.89 9.18 8.19
CA GLU A 11 10.95 9.61 7.26
C GLU A 11 12.02 10.54 7.88
N ASP A 12 11.75 11.12 9.06
CA ASP A 12 12.63 12.09 9.67
C ASP A 12 13.19 11.68 11.04
N THR A 13 12.74 10.58 11.67
CA THR A 13 13.05 10.26 13.07
C THR A 13 13.52 8.81 13.24
N LEU A 14 14.73 8.67 13.81
CA LEU A 14 15.35 7.40 14.18
C LEU A 14 15.52 7.32 15.70
N ILE A 15 15.04 6.24 16.31
CA ILE A 15 15.18 5.97 17.74
C ILE A 15 16.15 4.80 17.91
N ARG A 16 17.14 4.97 18.79
CA ARG A 16 18.15 3.96 19.09
C ARG A 16 18.27 3.73 20.59
N VAL A 17 18.24 2.47 21.00
CA VAL A 17 18.52 2.04 22.37
C VAL A 17 19.78 1.17 22.35
N LYS A 18 20.82 1.61 23.03
CA LYS A 18 22.09 0.90 23.16
C LYS A 18 22.59 1.01 24.59
N GLU A 19 22.86 -0.14 25.23
CA GLU A 19 23.43 -0.21 26.59
C GLU A 19 22.65 0.60 27.64
N GLY A 20 21.31 0.62 27.53
CA GLY A 20 20.44 1.36 28.45
C GLY A 20 20.42 2.88 28.22
N ARG A 21 21.04 3.37 27.15
CA ARG A 21 20.92 4.77 26.70
C ARG A 21 19.99 4.85 25.50
N VAL A 22 19.14 5.87 25.52
CA VAL A 22 18.28 6.21 24.39
C VAL A 22 18.86 7.41 23.67
N THR A 23 18.90 7.33 22.34
CA THR A 23 19.23 8.46 21.48
C THR A 23 18.14 8.56 20.42
N VAL A 24 17.60 9.77 20.26
CA VAL A 24 16.67 10.08 19.19
C VAL A 24 17.40 10.99 18.21
N TYR A 25 17.31 10.64 16.94
CA TYR A 25 17.94 11.34 15.84
C TYR A 25 16.85 11.88 14.93
N ARG A 26 16.99 13.12 14.46
CA ARG A 26 16.14 13.70 13.42
C ARG A 26 16.93 14.04 12.18
N VAL A 27 16.33 13.90 11.00
CA VAL A 27 16.94 14.37 9.75
C VAL A 27 17.24 15.86 9.89
N HIS A 28 18.48 16.24 9.57
CA HIS A 28 18.89 17.62 9.76
C HIS A 28 18.22 18.54 8.73
N PRO A 29 17.51 19.60 9.14
CA PRO A 29 16.70 20.44 8.24
C PRO A 29 17.52 21.46 7.42
N THR A 30 18.77 21.18 7.07
CA THR A 30 19.57 22.09 6.22
C THR A 30 19.35 21.85 4.73
N ASP A 31 19.44 22.92 3.95
CA ASP A 31 19.14 22.99 2.51
C ASP A 31 19.96 22.04 1.60
N SER A 32 20.95 21.31 2.11
CA SER A 32 21.45 20.07 1.47
C SER A 32 22.33 19.25 2.42
N VAL A 33 22.22 17.91 2.37
CA VAL A 33 23.12 16.96 3.06
C VAL A 33 24.60 17.28 2.83
N LYS A 34 24.96 17.72 1.61
CA LYS A 34 26.34 18.08 1.26
C LYS A 34 26.85 19.28 2.06
N GLY A 35 25.98 20.22 2.44
CA GLY A 35 26.31 21.36 3.29
C GLY A 35 26.73 20.91 4.69
N THR A 36 25.90 20.09 5.33
CA THR A 36 26.18 19.55 6.68
C THR A 36 27.48 18.76 6.72
N LEU A 37 27.75 17.95 5.69
CA LEU A 37 29.02 17.22 5.60
C LEU A 37 30.23 18.17 5.53
N ARG A 38 30.11 19.33 4.87
CA ARG A 38 31.21 20.33 4.84
C ARG A 38 31.43 20.97 6.19
N GLU A 39 30.36 21.37 6.86
CA GLU A 39 30.46 21.94 8.22
C GLU A 39 31.14 20.96 9.17
N LEU A 40 30.76 19.68 9.13
CA LEU A 40 31.38 18.63 9.95
C LEU A 40 32.86 18.42 9.59
N SER A 41 33.17 18.42 8.29
CA SER A 41 34.53 18.31 7.77
C SER A 41 35.42 19.45 8.27
N GLU A 42 34.95 20.69 8.19
CA GLU A 42 35.68 21.88 8.64
C GLU A 42 35.87 21.87 10.16
N GLN A 43 34.83 21.54 10.93
CA GLN A 43 34.88 21.48 12.39
C GLN A 43 35.86 20.41 12.92
N HIS A 44 36.06 19.32 12.17
CA HIS A 44 36.87 18.18 12.60
C HIS A 44 38.18 18.04 11.81
N GLY A 45 38.55 19.07 11.03
CA GLY A 45 39.82 19.12 10.31
C GLY A 45 39.96 18.11 9.16
N PHE A 46 38.85 17.63 8.60
CA PHE A 46 38.85 16.75 7.43
C PHE A 46 38.93 17.59 6.15
N GLU A 47 39.89 17.29 5.27
CA GLU A 47 40.10 18.06 4.05
C GLU A 47 39.04 17.71 2.99
N TYR A 48 38.19 18.68 2.66
CA TYR A 48 37.16 18.53 1.64
C TYR A 48 37.73 18.75 0.23
N GLN A 49 37.49 17.80 -0.68
CA GLN A 49 37.82 17.95 -2.10
C GLN A 49 36.57 18.28 -2.94
N LYS A 50 36.69 19.33 -3.77
CA LYS A 50 35.54 19.95 -4.49
C LYS A 50 34.83 18.98 -5.45
N GLU A 51 35.57 18.04 -6.03
CA GLU A 51 35.10 17.03 -6.97
C GLU A 51 34.28 15.91 -6.32
N TRP A 52 34.29 15.78 -4.99
CA TRP A 52 33.49 14.77 -4.32
C TRP A 52 31.99 15.11 -4.37
N ASN A 53 31.20 14.15 -4.85
CA ASN A 53 29.75 14.15 -4.71
C ASN A 53 29.35 13.72 -3.28
N THR A 54 28.11 14.01 -2.87
CA THR A 54 27.61 13.75 -1.50
C THR A 54 27.84 12.30 -1.04
N ARG A 55 27.64 11.33 -1.95
CA ARG A 55 27.85 9.91 -1.68
C ARG A 55 29.31 9.58 -1.38
N SER A 56 30.22 10.01 -2.25
CA SER A 56 31.66 9.78 -2.08
C SER A 56 32.23 10.54 -0.88
N PHE A 57 31.69 11.74 -0.60
CA PHE A 57 32.14 12.56 0.53
C PHE A 57 31.69 11.94 1.87
N GLY A 58 30.41 11.62 2.00
CA GLY A 58 29.90 10.98 3.21
C GLY A 58 30.53 9.61 3.49
N ALA A 59 30.78 8.80 2.44
CA ALA A 59 31.47 7.52 2.62
C ALA A 59 32.90 7.67 3.14
N LYS A 60 33.61 8.74 2.75
CA LYS A 60 34.95 9.02 3.27
C LYS A 60 34.91 9.51 4.72
N LEU A 61 34.00 10.40 5.06
CA LEU A 61 33.79 10.83 6.45
C LEU A 61 33.41 9.64 7.36
N ILE A 62 32.58 8.72 6.85
CA ILE A 62 32.25 7.48 7.59
C ILE A 62 33.48 6.62 7.82
N ALA A 63 34.35 6.46 6.81
CA ALA A 63 35.55 5.65 6.92
C ALA A 63 36.59 6.25 7.87
N ASP A 64 36.67 7.58 7.94
CA ASP A 64 37.66 8.30 8.76
C ASP A 64 37.24 8.41 10.24
N PHE A 65 35.96 8.71 10.50
CA PHE A 65 35.45 8.97 11.85
C PHE A 65 34.58 7.86 12.46
N GLY A 66 34.33 6.78 11.73
CA GLY A 66 33.44 5.71 12.18
C GLY A 66 33.87 4.33 11.72
N GLY A 67 32.97 3.64 11.02
CA GLY A 67 33.18 2.27 10.55
C GLY A 67 32.88 2.10 9.07
N LYS A 68 32.21 1.00 8.71
CA LYS A 68 31.87 0.71 7.30
C LYS A 68 30.59 1.39 6.83
N THR A 69 29.65 1.62 7.74
CA THR A 69 28.26 1.98 7.41
C THR A 69 27.75 3.23 8.10
N GLU A 70 28.35 3.64 9.22
CA GLU A 70 27.96 4.86 9.93
C GLU A 70 29.15 5.48 10.68
N ALA A 71 29.03 6.77 10.97
CA ALA A 71 29.92 7.52 11.85
C ALA A 71 29.11 8.52 12.69
N LEU A 72 29.50 8.66 13.96
CA LEU A 72 28.96 9.67 14.86
C LEU A 72 30.01 10.78 15.00
N ILE A 73 29.71 11.97 14.49
CA ILE A 73 30.61 13.12 14.47
C ILE A 73 29.90 14.27 15.20
N GLY A 74 30.39 14.63 16.39
CA GLY A 74 29.71 15.60 17.25
C GLY A 74 28.28 15.18 17.58
N SER A 75 27.31 16.05 17.29
CA SER A 75 25.88 15.79 17.46
C SER A 75 25.21 15.18 16.23
N TYR A 76 25.99 14.70 15.24
CA TYR A 76 25.47 14.18 13.98
C TYR A 76 25.82 12.72 13.76
N LEU A 77 24.82 11.94 13.33
CA LEU A 77 24.97 10.59 12.82
C LEU A 77 24.95 10.63 11.29
N ILE A 78 26.04 10.22 10.66
CA ILE A 78 26.13 10.03 9.22
C ILE A 78 25.96 8.54 8.94
N ARG A 79 25.00 8.18 8.09
CA ARG A 79 24.72 6.79 7.71
C ARG A 79 24.82 6.61 6.21
N LYS A 80 25.45 5.52 5.80
CA LYS A 80 25.42 5.00 4.43
C LYS A 80 24.35 3.92 4.35
N ILE A 81 23.27 4.20 3.63
CA ILE A 81 22.17 3.25 3.41
C ILE A 81 22.43 2.33 2.21
N GLU A 82 21.58 1.32 2.05
CA GLU A 82 21.62 0.41 0.90
C GLU A 82 21.48 1.19 -0.42
N GLY A 83 22.16 0.75 -1.47
CA GLY A 83 22.33 1.55 -2.70
C GLY A 83 23.36 2.69 -2.57
N GLY A 84 23.88 2.96 -1.36
CA GLY A 84 25.03 3.82 -1.06
C GLY A 84 24.73 5.31 -0.96
N ALA A 85 23.47 5.70 -0.82
CA ALA A 85 23.11 7.07 -0.47
C ALA A 85 23.59 7.41 0.97
N ILE A 86 23.70 8.70 1.26
CA ILE A 86 24.17 9.22 2.55
C ILE A 86 23.02 9.99 3.20
N GLU A 87 22.70 9.61 4.43
CA GLU A 87 21.77 10.29 5.31
C GLU A 87 22.53 10.92 6.47
N VAL A 88 22.07 12.09 6.91
CA VAL A 88 22.63 12.81 8.03
C VAL A 88 21.51 13.14 8.99
N TYR A 89 21.65 12.63 10.22
CA TYR A 89 20.75 12.91 11.31
C TYR A 89 21.45 13.71 12.38
N ARG A 90 20.71 14.53 13.10
CA ARG A 90 21.16 15.27 14.27
C ARG A 90 20.52 14.68 15.52
N ILE A 91 21.29 14.54 16.59
CA ILE A 91 20.82 14.12 17.90
C ILE A 91 19.81 15.16 18.40
N CYS A 92 18.65 14.69 18.83
CA CYS A 92 17.65 15.51 19.49
C CYS A 92 18.09 15.80 20.93
N ASP A 93 18.20 17.07 21.32
CA ASP A 93 18.55 17.47 22.68
C ASP A 93 17.41 17.15 23.67
N ALA A 94 16.15 17.23 23.21
CA ALA A 94 14.95 17.02 24.02
C ALA A 94 14.38 15.59 23.90
N VAL A 95 15.24 14.57 24.05
CA VAL A 95 14.88 13.14 23.89
C VAL A 95 13.58 12.77 24.61
N LYS A 96 13.40 13.22 25.86
CA LYS A 96 12.21 12.91 26.65
C LYS A 96 10.92 13.42 26.01
N ASN A 97 10.89 14.68 25.61
CA ASN A 97 9.70 15.29 25.01
C ASN A 97 9.36 14.62 23.69
N GLU A 98 10.39 14.19 22.95
CA GLU A 98 10.21 13.51 21.68
C GLU A 98 9.64 12.11 21.84
N LEU A 99 10.14 11.33 22.80
CA LEU A 99 9.56 10.03 23.11
C LEU A 99 8.12 10.16 23.61
N ILE A 100 7.81 11.16 24.44
CA ILE A 100 6.43 11.41 24.91
C ILE A 100 5.52 11.71 23.72
N ARG A 101 5.91 12.63 22.83
CA ARG A 101 5.14 12.95 21.62
C ARG A 101 4.86 11.70 20.78
N ILE A 102 5.88 10.89 20.52
CA ILE A 102 5.76 9.67 19.72
C ILE A 102 4.90 8.62 20.44
N SER A 103 5.04 8.48 21.76
CA SER A 103 4.20 7.60 22.57
C SER A 103 2.73 8.04 22.55
N GLU A 104 2.44 9.33 22.67
CA GLU A 104 1.08 9.87 22.56
C GLU A 104 0.49 9.62 21.15
N GLU A 105 1.29 9.81 20.09
CA GLU A 105 0.90 9.51 18.70
C GLU A 105 0.59 8.02 18.48
N LEU A 106 1.27 7.12 19.22
CA LEU A 106 1.08 5.67 19.16
C LEU A 106 0.10 5.13 20.21
N GLY A 107 -0.45 5.97 21.09
CA GLY A 107 -1.32 5.53 22.20
C GLY A 107 -0.62 4.70 23.28
N ILE A 108 0.70 4.86 23.42
CA ILE A 108 1.55 4.16 24.40
C ILE A 108 1.56 4.94 25.72
N ASP A 109 1.44 4.24 26.84
CA ASP A 109 1.58 4.85 28.18
C ASP A 109 2.96 5.51 28.37
N THR A 110 2.95 6.75 28.84
CA THR A 110 4.13 7.60 29.00
C THR A 110 4.70 7.58 30.43
N SER A 111 4.12 6.79 31.33
CA SER A 111 4.50 6.77 32.76
C SER A 111 5.86 6.10 33.05
N GLY A 112 6.41 5.37 32.08
CA GLY A 112 7.66 4.62 32.22
C GLY A 112 8.95 5.45 32.15
N SER A 113 10.08 4.76 32.30
CA SER A 113 11.42 5.32 32.07
C SER A 113 11.67 5.58 30.58
N LEU A 114 12.63 6.44 30.24
CA LEU A 114 12.98 6.73 28.83
C LEU A 114 13.30 5.47 28.02
N VAL A 115 13.99 4.51 28.65
CA VAL A 115 14.33 3.23 28.03
C VAL A 115 13.08 2.42 27.76
N GLU A 116 12.16 2.34 28.71
CA GLU A 116 10.87 1.64 28.54
C GLU A 116 10.01 2.30 27.47
N LEU A 117 9.89 3.63 27.46
CA LEU A 117 9.18 4.35 26.39
C LEU A 117 9.77 4.02 25.02
N ALA A 118 11.09 4.14 24.86
CA ALA A 118 11.75 3.87 23.59
C ALA A 118 11.60 2.40 23.15
N GLN A 119 11.67 1.46 24.09
CA GLN A 119 11.45 0.04 23.81
C GLN A 119 10.01 -0.27 23.44
N ASN A 120 9.03 0.36 24.10
CA ASN A 120 7.62 0.23 23.75
C ASN A 120 7.32 0.80 22.37
N ILE A 121 7.91 1.95 22.02
CA ILE A 121 7.82 2.53 20.67
C ILE A 121 8.45 1.57 19.64
N ILE A 122 9.66 1.07 19.90
CA ILE A 122 10.32 0.10 19.01
C ILE A 122 9.46 -1.16 18.84
N ALA A 123 8.85 -1.65 19.92
CA ALA A 123 7.98 -2.81 19.89
C ALA A 123 6.71 -2.54 19.09
N GLU A 124 6.04 -1.40 19.29
CA GLU A 124 4.80 -1.04 18.60
C GLU A 124 5.03 -0.76 17.10
N VAL A 125 6.10 -0.05 16.75
CA VAL A 125 6.42 0.23 15.33
C VAL A 125 6.83 -1.05 14.58
N ASN A 126 7.53 -1.97 15.26
CA ASN A 126 7.86 -3.28 14.71
C ASN A 126 6.76 -4.33 14.94
N ARG A 127 5.65 -3.96 15.60
CA ARG A 127 4.56 -4.88 15.88
C ARG A 127 3.98 -5.28 14.53
N VAL A 128 4.20 -6.54 14.18
CA VAL A 128 3.30 -7.22 13.24
C VAL A 128 1.96 -7.16 13.96
N PRO A 129 0.93 -6.51 13.42
CA PRO A 129 -0.34 -6.36 14.11
C PRO A 129 -0.75 -7.72 14.63
N GLU A 130 -0.87 -7.87 15.96
CA GLU A 130 -1.81 -8.87 16.45
C GLU A 130 -3.12 -8.47 15.81
N ILE A 131 -3.59 -9.34 14.92
CA ILE A 131 -4.86 -9.18 14.29
C ILE A 131 -5.83 -9.20 15.47
N ASP A 132 -6.28 -8.02 15.92
CA ASP A 132 -7.65 -7.89 16.38
C ASP A 132 -8.44 -8.50 15.23
N GLU A 133 -8.79 -9.80 15.35
CA GLU A 133 -9.51 -10.53 14.32
C GLU A 133 -10.54 -9.55 13.77
N PRO A 134 -10.47 -9.16 12.48
CA PRO A 134 -11.53 -8.36 11.93
C PRO A 134 -12.78 -9.18 12.19
N ALA A 135 -13.63 -8.70 13.12
CA ALA A 135 -14.73 -9.46 13.70
C ALA A 135 -15.33 -10.32 12.61
N LEU A 136 -15.13 -11.64 12.68
CA LEU A 136 -15.18 -12.57 11.55
C LEU A 136 -16.22 -12.10 10.54
N VAL A 137 -15.79 -11.30 9.56
CA VAL A 137 -16.74 -10.71 8.61
C VAL A 137 -17.00 -11.85 7.65
N THR A 138 -17.95 -12.69 8.00
CA THR A 138 -18.56 -13.61 7.05
C THR A 138 -19.01 -12.72 5.91
N ILE A 139 -18.34 -12.82 4.75
CA ILE A 139 -18.81 -12.18 3.53
C ILE A 139 -20.28 -12.60 3.44
N PRO A 140 -21.25 -11.70 3.51
CA PRO A 140 -22.63 -12.09 3.38
C PRO A 140 -22.73 -12.79 2.05
N GLN A 141 -23.23 -14.00 2.15
CA GLN A 141 -23.43 -14.88 1.04
C GLN A 141 -24.26 -14.09 0.04
N ALA A 142 -23.72 -13.89 -1.17
CA ALA A 142 -24.54 -13.44 -2.29
C ALA A 142 -25.82 -14.28 -2.29
N THR A 143 -26.99 -13.72 -2.61
CA THR A 143 -28.20 -14.56 -2.54
C THR A 143 -28.29 -15.50 -3.75
N HIS A 144 -27.70 -15.11 -4.88
CA HIS A 144 -27.70 -15.86 -6.11
C HIS A 144 -26.72 -17.05 -6.06
N PRO A 145 -27.16 -18.28 -6.38
CA PRO A 145 -26.31 -19.48 -6.31
C PRO A 145 -25.01 -19.39 -7.13
N LEU A 146 -25.06 -18.80 -8.33
CA LEU A 146 -23.86 -18.61 -9.17
C LEU A 146 -22.81 -17.70 -8.49
N LEU A 147 -23.25 -16.61 -7.84
CA LEU A 147 -22.34 -15.71 -7.12
C LEU A 147 -21.79 -16.34 -5.85
N GLN A 148 -22.61 -17.09 -5.11
CA GLN A 148 -22.15 -17.88 -3.95
C GLN A 148 -21.04 -18.84 -4.38
N LYS A 149 -21.28 -19.58 -5.47
CA LYS A 149 -20.34 -20.57 -5.97
C LYS A 149 -19.02 -19.94 -6.44
N LEU A 150 -19.12 -18.82 -7.18
CA LEU A 150 -17.94 -18.06 -7.61
C LEU A 150 -17.12 -17.53 -6.43
N LEU A 151 -17.79 -16.95 -5.43
CA LEU A 151 -17.11 -16.45 -4.23
C LEU A 151 -16.40 -17.59 -3.47
N GLN A 152 -17.06 -18.74 -3.32
CA GLN A 152 -16.49 -19.91 -2.68
C GLN A 152 -15.26 -20.42 -3.44
N ASP A 153 -15.36 -20.56 -4.76
CA ASP A 153 -14.24 -21.05 -5.57
C ASP A 153 -13.05 -20.06 -5.57
N ILE A 154 -13.28 -18.73 -5.51
CA ILE A 154 -12.21 -17.73 -5.34
C ILE A 154 -11.52 -17.90 -3.97
N GLN A 155 -12.29 -18.10 -2.91
CA GLN A 155 -11.73 -18.34 -1.58
C GLN A 155 -10.93 -19.65 -1.53
N ASP A 156 -11.42 -20.69 -2.19
CA ASP A 156 -10.73 -21.98 -2.27
C ASP A 156 -9.46 -21.90 -3.13
N PHE A 157 -9.48 -21.13 -4.22
CA PHE A 157 -8.27 -20.80 -4.98
C PHE A 157 -7.19 -20.22 -4.06
N PHE A 158 -7.51 -19.23 -3.22
CA PHE A 158 -6.54 -18.63 -2.32
C PHE A 158 -5.95 -19.61 -1.31
N LYS A 159 -6.70 -20.64 -0.88
CA LYS A 159 -6.18 -21.70 0.00
C LYS A 159 -5.13 -22.57 -0.70
N THR A 160 -5.13 -22.64 -2.03
CA THR A 160 -4.13 -23.40 -2.81
C THR A 160 -2.83 -22.62 -3.05
N VAL A 161 -2.83 -21.31 -2.82
CA VAL A 161 -1.66 -20.47 -3.07
C VAL A 161 -0.73 -20.49 -1.87
N HIS A 162 0.41 -21.17 -2.02
CA HIS A 162 1.45 -21.25 -0.98
C HIS A 162 2.77 -20.57 -1.40
N THR A 163 2.92 -20.25 -2.68
CA THR A 163 4.13 -19.63 -3.23
C THR A 163 3.76 -18.45 -4.11
N PHE A 164 4.66 -17.47 -4.19
CA PHE A 164 4.41 -16.25 -4.95
C PHE A 164 4.48 -16.49 -6.46
N THR A 165 3.31 -16.66 -7.08
CA THR A 165 3.18 -17.02 -8.51
C THR A 165 2.60 -15.92 -9.38
N PHE A 166 1.95 -14.91 -8.79
CA PHE A 166 1.33 -13.80 -9.52
C PHE A 166 2.05 -12.47 -9.23
N TYR A 167 2.74 -11.97 -10.24
CA TYR A 167 3.60 -10.76 -10.18
C TYR A 167 2.87 -9.48 -10.62
N ASN A 168 1.66 -9.63 -11.17
CA ASN A 168 0.79 -8.55 -11.63
C ASN A 168 -0.66 -9.05 -11.79
N GLU A 169 -1.59 -8.14 -12.05
CA GLU A 169 -3.02 -8.41 -12.22
C GLU A 169 -3.30 -9.48 -13.30
N ALA A 170 -2.67 -9.38 -14.47
CA ALA A 170 -2.82 -10.36 -15.55
C ALA A 170 -2.40 -11.78 -15.14
N SER A 171 -1.34 -11.91 -14.34
CA SER A 171 -0.93 -13.22 -13.82
C SER A 171 -1.90 -13.75 -12.76
N LEU A 172 -2.48 -12.88 -11.92
CA LEU A 172 -3.53 -13.29 -10.98
C LEU A 172 -4.76 -13.79 -11.75
N GLN A 173 -5.22 -13.03 -12.74
CA GLN A 173 -6.32 -13.37 -13.63
C GLN A 173 -6.10 -14.74 -14.28
N LEU A 174 -4.95 -14.95 -14.93
CA LEU A 174 -4.66 -16.23 -15.60
C LEU A 174 -4.69 -17.42 -14.63
N ASN A 175 -4.07 -17.28 -13.45
CA ASN A 175 -4.04 -18.37 -12.46
C ASN A 175 -5.44 -18.66 -11.90
N LEU A 176 -6.21 -17.62 -11.58
CA LEU A 176 -7.57 -17.77 -11.08
C LEU A 176 -8.49 -18.37 -12.14
N SER A 177 -8.46 -17.88 -13.38
CA SER A 177 -9.24 -18.45 -14.48
C SER A 177 -8.91 -19.92 -14.72
N ASN A 178 -7.62 -20.27 -14.70
CA ASN A 178 -7.21 -21.67 -14.85
C ASN A 178 -7.73 -22.53 -13.68
N TYR A 179 -7.69 -22.02 -12.45
CA TYR A 179 -8.29 -22.72 -11.31
C TYR A 179 -9.80 -22.93 -11.51
N LEU A 180 -10.54 -21.88 -11.86
CA LEU A 180 -11.98 -21.93 -12.10
C LEU A 180 -12.36 -22.91 -13.22
N ILE A 181 -11.57 -23.00 -14.29
CA ILE A 181 -11.77 -23.99 -15.37
C ILE A 181 -11.66 -25.41 -14.83
N ASN A 182 -10.67 -25.67 -13.99
CA ASN A 182 -10.42 -27.00 -13.45
C ASN A 182 -11.40 -27.42 -12.35
N THR A 183 -12.25 -26.53 -11.85
CA THR A 183 -13.30 -26.93 -10.88
C THR A 183 -14.44 -27.70 -11.55
N GLY A 184 -14.67 -27.48 -12.85
CA GLY A 184 -15.81 -28.05 -13.57
C GLY A 184 -17.17 -27.51 -13.14
N HIS A 185 -17.23 -26.43 -12.35
CA HIS A 185 -18.49 -25.87 -11.84
C HIS A 185 -19.22 -24.95 -12.84
N TYR A 186 -18.55 -24.54 -13.92
CA TYR A 186 -19.05 -23.55 -14.88
C TYR A 186 -19.12 -24.16 -16.27
N ALA A 187 -20.19 -23.85 -17.01
CA ALA A 187 -20.36 -24.28 -18.40
C ALA A 187 -19.36 -23.59 -19.33
N SER A 188 -18.99 -22.34 -19.02
CA SER A 188 -17.91 -21.64 -19.71
C SER A 188 -17.29 -20.55 -18.83
N ILE A 189 -16.03 -20.26 -19.13
CA ILE A 189 -15.25 -19.16 -18.52
C ILE A 189 -14.60 -18.40 -19.66
N GLU A 190 -14.84 -17.10 -19.71
CA GLU A 190 -14.27 -16.19 -20.70
C GLU A 190 -13.41 -15.15 -19.98
N VAL A 191 -12.23 -14.85 -20.51
CA VAL A 191 -11.30 -13.87 -19.96
C VAL A 191 -11.15 -12.71 -20.93
N GLU A 192 -10.90 -11.50 -20.42
CA GLU A 192 -10.86 -10.29 -21.25
C GLU A 192 -12.13 -10.18 -22.12
N TYR A 193 -13.30 -10.33 -21.48
CA TYR A 193 -14.57 -10.37 -22.19
C TYR A 193 -14.90 -8.99 -22.74
N LEU A 194 -14.84 -8.85 -24.07
CA LEU A 194 -15.08 -7.58 -24.74
C LEU A 194 -16.53 -7.16 -24.60
N ILE A 195 -16.73 -5.98 -24.02
CA ILE A 195 -18.01 -5.27 -24.02
C ILE A 195 -17.84 -3.91 -24.69
N VAL A 196 -18.83 -3.56 -25.51
CA VAL A 196 -18.93 -2.21 -26.08
C VAL A 196 -19.41 -1.28 -24.98
N SER A 197 -18.55 -0.37 -24.56
CA SER A 197 -18.93 0.63 -23.56
C SER A 197 -19.94 1.60 -24.17
N PRO A 198 -20.90 2.09 -23.38
CA PRO A 198 -21.72 3.22 -23.76
C PRO A 198 -20.88 4.50 -23.83
N ASP A 199 -21.13 5.34 -24.83
CA ASP A 199 -20.50 6.66 -24.92
C ASP A 199 -21.05 7.63 -23.85
N GLU A 200 -22.20 7.33 -23.22
CA GLU A 200 -22.99 8.26 -22.40
C GLU A 200 -23.01 7.98 -20.89
N VAL A 201 -22.31 6.94 -20.39
CA VAL A 201 -22.34 6.61 -18.95
C VAL A 201 -21.19 7.26 -18.19
N GLU A 202 -21.55 8.07 -17.20
CA GLU A 202 -20.62 8.76 -16.30
C GLU A 202 -19.63 7.76 -15.67
N GLY A 203 -18.34 8.06 -15.76
CA GLY A 203 -17.27 7.21 -15.23
C GLY A 203 -16.85 6.03 -16.14
N LEU A 204 -17.57 5.72 -17.22
CA LEU A 204 -17.30 4.56 -18.10
C LEU A 204 -16.92 4.93 -19.55
N THR A 205 -16.36 6.12 -19.77
CA THR A 205 -15.98 6.59 -21.11
C THR A 205 -14.75 5.84 -21.66
N SER A 206 -14.99 4.80 -22.48
CA SER A 206 -13.94 4.07 -23.21
C SER A 206 -14.50 3.43 -24.48
N LYS A 207 -13.78 3.48 -25.61
CA LYS A 207 -14.23 2.86 -26.87
C LYS A 207 -14.36 1.33 -26.81
N ARG A 208 -13.62 0.70 -25.90
CA ARG A 208 -13.66 -0.75 -25.65
C ARG A 208 -13.49 -0.98 -24.15
N CYS A 209 -14.33 -1.86 -23.60
CA CYS A 209 -14.25 -2.28 -22.22
C CYS A 209 -14.03 -3.80 -22.19
N PHE A 210 -13.21 -4.27 -21.26
CA PHE A 210 -13.02 -5.69 -21.02
C PHE A 210 -13.39 -5.95 -19.57
N ILE A 211 -14.17 -7.00 -19.34
CA ILE A 211 -14.36 -7.59 -18.02
C ILE A 211 -13.27 -8.65 -17.85
N ASP A 212 -12.58 -8.65 -16.72
CA ASP A 212 -11.44 -9.54 -16.51
C ASP A 212 -11.84 -11.01 -16.66
N ILE A 213 -12.92 -11.44 -16.01
CA ILE A 213 -13.43 -12.82 -16.08
C ILE A 213 -14.97 -12.82 -16.12
N VAL A 214 -15.57 -13.63 -17.00
CA VAL A 214 -17.01 -13.92 -17.02
C VAL A 214 -17.20 -15.42 -16.85
N VAL A 215 -18.02 -15.83 -15.89
CA VAL A 215 -18.38 -17.23 -15.69
C VAL A 215 -19.85 -17.46 -16.06
N LYS A 216 -20.15 -18.57 -16.71
CA LYS A 216 -21.53 -18.96 -17.07
C LYS A 216 -21.89 -20.31 -16.49
N ASN A 217 -23.11 -20.46 -15.99
CA ASN A 217 -23.65 -21.76 -15.59
C ASN A 217 -24.34 -22.46 -16.77
N GLU A 218 -24.83 -23.69 -16.53
CA GLU A 218 -25.51 -24.50 -17.56
C GLU A 218 -26.84 -23.91 -18.04
N SER A 219 -27.53 -23.12 -17.21
CA SER A 219 -28.77 -22.42 -17.59
C SER A 219 -28.52 -21.19 -18.48
N GLY A 220 -27.25 -20.79 -18.66
CA GLY A 220 -26.86 -19.63 -19.47
C GLY A 220 -26.79 -18.31 -18.69
N GLU A 221 -27.06 -18.33 -17.39
CA GLU A 221 -26.84 -17.18 -16.52
C GLU A 221 -25.34 -16.94 -16.34
N TYR A 222 -24.95 -15.68 -16.15
CA TYR A 222 -23.55 -15.31 -16.04
C TYR A 222 -23.26 -14.28 -14.96
N ALA A 223 -22.09 -14.41 -14.35
CA ALA A 223 -21.55 -13.49 -13.37
C ALA A 223 -20.25 -12.86 -13.87
N LEU A 224 -20.07 -11.58 -13.57
CA LEU A 224 -18.89 -10.80 -13.90
C LEU A 224 -17.88 -10.82 -12.74
N LEU A 225 -16.59 -10.84 -13.04
CA LEU A 225 -15.52 -10.74 -12.05
C LEU A 225 -14.48 -9.73 -12.54
N GLU A 226 -14.27 -8.70 -11.74
CA GLU A 226 -13.27 -7.66 -11.95
C GLU A 226 -12.20 -7.76 -10.85
N LEU A 227 -10.94 -7.61 -11.24
CA LEU A 227 -9.78 -7.83 -10.40
C LEU A 227 -8.98 -6.54 -10.25
N LYS A 228 -8.49 -6.28 -9.05
CA LYS A 228 -7.44 -5.30 -8.79
C LYS A 228 -6.34 -5.93 -7.96
N TYR A 229 -5.11 -5.84 -8.44
CA TYR A 229 -3.95 -6.42 -7.75
C TYR A 229 -2.84 -5.39 -7.50
N PRO A 230 -3.07 -4.40 -6.62
CA PRO A 230 -1.98 -3.52 -6.21
C PRO A 230 -0.99 -4.29 -5.34
N LEU A 231 0.22 -4.40 -5.85
CA LEU A 231 1.30 -5.17 -5.24
C LEU A 231 2.38 -4.21 -4.73
N TYR A 232 2.76 -4.37 -3.46
CA TYR A 232 3.92 -3.73 -2.87
C TYR A 232 5.04 -4.77 -2.66
N ILE A 233 6.16 -4.62 -3.35
CA ILE A 233 7.31 -5.51 -3.14
C ILE A 233 8.35 -4.75 -2.33
N PRO A 234 8.63 -5.16 -1.07
CA PRO A 234 9.69 -4.54 -0.28
C PRO A 234 11.04 -4.67 -0.99
N GLU A 235 11.91 -3.68 -0.80
CA GLU A 235 13.26 -3.70 -1.36
C GLU A 235 14.02 -4.96 -0.93
N GLY A 236 14.78 -5.54 -1.86
CA GLY A 236 15.60 -6.72 -1.61
C GLY A 236 14.85 -8.06 -1.58
N VAL A 237 13.51 -8.07 -1.65
CA VAL A 237 12.68 -9.30 -1.67
C VAL A 237 12.74 -9.97 -3.04
N ILE A 238 12.52 -9.22 -4.13
CA ILE A 238 12.71 -9.70 -5.50
C ILE A 238 13.83 -8.89 -6.14
N THR A 239 15.01 -9.51 -6.26
CA THR A 239 16.22 -8.84 -6.77
C THR A 239 16.52 -9.17 -8.23
N SER A 240 16.00 -10.28 -8.75
CA SER A 240 16.16 -10.67 -10.15
C SER A 240 14.98 -11.50 -10.66
N ARG A 241 14.71 -11.43 -11.97
CA ARG A 241 13.75 -12.30 -12.67
C ARG A 241 14.30 -12.63 -14.04
N LEU A 242 14.27 -13.92 -14.41
CA LEU A 242 14.86 -14.44 -15.66
C LEU A 242 16.32 -13.99 -15.86
N GLY A 243 17.10 -13.95 -14.78
CA GLY A 243 18.52 -13.54 -14.80
C GLY A 243 18.77 -12.03 -14.89
N ALA A 244 17.73 -11.20 -15.03
CA ALA A 244 17.86 -9.75 -15.04
C ALA A 244 17.60 -9.18 -13.64
N ASN A 245 18.48 -8.29 -13.17
CA ASN A 245 18.29 -7.56 -11.92
C ASN A 245 17.10 -6.59 -12.06
N ILE A 246 16.26 -6.52 -11.03
CA ILE A 246 15.11 -5.63 -11.02
C ILE A 246 15.39 -4.44 -10.10
N LYS A 247 15.09 -3.24 -10.60
CA LYS A 247 15.28 -2.01 -9.83
C LYS A 247 14.09 -1.77 -8.90
N PRO A 248 14.30 -1.28 -7.66
CA PRO A 248 13.23 -0.95 -6.72
C PRO A 248 12.17 0.02 -7.29
N GLU A 249 12.60 0.91 -8.17
CA GLU A 249 11.77 1.91 -8.87
C GLU A 249 10.60 1.29 -9.65
N ILE A 250 10.74 0.02 -10.06
CA ILE A 250 9.73 -0.72 -10.83
C ILE A 250 8.56 -1.15 -9.93
N TYR A 251 8.80 -1.30 -8.63
CA TYR A 251 7.81 -1.80 -7.67
C TYR A 251 7.38 -0.77 -6.60
N ALA A 252 8.07 0.37 -6.49
CA ALA A 252 7.70 1.43 -5.57
C ALA A 252 6.43 2.17 -6.07
N VAL A 253 5.28 1.86 -5.47
CA VAL A 253 4.01 2.53 -5.79
C VAL A 253 3.99 3.91 -5.10
N LYS A 254 3.88 4.98 -5.89
CA LYS A 254 3.77 6.35 -5.38
C LYS A 254 2.38 6.61 -4.81
N GLN A 255 2.26 7.49 -3.81
CA GLN A 255 0.98 7.85 -3.16
C GLN A 255 -0.12 8.26 -4.15
N GLY A 256 0.22 9.01 -5.20
CA GLY A 256 -0.74 9.39 -6.25
C GLY A 256 -1.31 8.19 -7.02
N ALA A 257 -0.54 7.11 -7.17
CA ALA A 257 -1.01 5.88 -7.80
C ALA A 257 -1.96 5.10 -6.88
N GLN A 258 -1.73 5.07 -5.58
CA GLN A 258 -2.62 4.41 -4.61
C GLN A 258 -4.03 5.02 -4.61
N ASN A 259 -4.13 6.36 -4.66
CA ASN A 259 -5.42 7.05 -4.75
C ASN A 259 -6.18 6.71 -6.04
N VAL A 260 -5.46 6.62 -7.15
CA VAL A 260 -6.04 6.23 -8.45
C VAL A 260 -6.50 4.78 -8.43
N VAL A 261 -5.75 3.85 -7.82
CA VAL A 261 -6.17 2.45 -7.71
C VAL A 261 -7.50 2.32 -6.95
N ARG A 262 -7.70 3.09 -5.88
CA ARG A 262 -9.00 3.14 -5.16
C ARG A 262 -10.15 3.57 -6.05
N TYR A 263 -9.94 4.64 -6.81
CA TYR A 263 -10.91 5.12 -7.80
C TYR A 263 -11.22 4.03 -8.83
N LEU A 264 -10.19 3.37 -9.37
CA LEU A 264 -10.34 2.34 -10.38
C LEU A 264 -11.08 1.11 -9.85
N PHE A 265 -10.84 0.69 -8.61
CA PHE A 265 -11.58 -0.39 -7.97
C PHE A 265 -13.09 -0.08 -7.88
N TRP A 266 -13.47 1.12 -7.41
CA TRP A 266 -14.88 1.52 -7.38
C TRP A 266 -15.48 1.70 -8.78
N LYS A 267 -14.65 2.07 -9.77
CA LYS A 267 -15.08 2.11 -11.18
C LYS A 267 -15.39 0.71 -11.70
N ASP A 268 -14.67 -0.31 -11.25
CA ASP A 268 -14.97 -1.69 -11.60
C ASP A 268 -16.27 -2.18 -10.96
N VAL A 269 -16.62 -1.72 -9.74
CA VAL A 269 -17.97 -1.90 -9.17
C VAL A 269 -19.03 -1.27 -10.08
N LYS A 270 -18.78 -0.03 -10.56
CA LYS A 270 -19.69 0.66 -11.50
C LYS A 270 -19.83 -0.08 -12.84
N ARG A 271 -18.76 -0.70 -13.33
CA ARG A 271 -18.79 -1.54 -14.53
C ARG A 271 -19.72 -2.74 -14.32
N ILE A 272 -19.59 -3.44 -13.20
CA ILE A 272 -20.43 -4.61 -12.91
C ILE A 272 -21.91 -4.21 -12.85
N GLU A 273 -22.27 -3.11 -12.18
CA GLU A 273 -23.66 -2.58 -12.18
C GLU A 273 -24.16 -2.41 -13.62
N TYR A 274 -23.44 -1.59 -14.38
CA TYR A 274 -23.88 -1.19 -15.71
C TYR A 274 -24.02 -2.40 -16.64
N PHE A 275 -23.00 -3.25 -16.74
CA PHE A 275 -23.03 -4.38 -17.68
C PHE A 275 -23.99 -5.48 -17.24
N SER A 276 -24.24 -5.63 -15.94
CA SER A 276 -25.29 -6.54 -15.46
C SER A 276 -26.70 -6.01 -15.76
N SER A 277 -26.88 -4.68 -15.85
CA SER A 277 -28.17 -4.10 -16.24
C SER A 277 -28.56 -4.40 -17.70
N LEU A 278 -27.57 -4.62 -18.59
CA LEU A 278 -27.78 -4.80 -20.03
C LEU A 278 -28.42 -6.14 -20.42
N SER A 279 -28.34 -7.16 -19.56
CA SER A 279 -28.91 -8.48 -19.85
C SER A 279 -29.70 -9.02 -18.68
N LYS A 280 -30.82 -9.67 -18.97
CA LYS A 280 -31.60 -10.42 -17.97
C LYS A 280 -30.86 -11.66 -17.45
N ASP A 281 -29.92 -12.19 -18.21
CA ASP A 281 -29.17 -13.41 -17.87
C ASP A 281 -27.92 -13.07 -17.01
N ALA A 282 -27.61 -11.79 -16.82
CA ALA A 282 -26.58 -11.34 -15.90
C ALA A 282 -27.12 -11.33 -14.47
N VAL A 283 -26.43 -12.03 -13.56
CA VAL A 283 -26.84 -12.12 -12.15
C VAL A 283 -26.15 -11.06 -11.27
N GLY A 284 -25.24 -10.28 -11.86
CA GLY A 284 -24.35 -9.37 -11.15
C GLY A 284 -22.89 -9.79 -11.29
N GLY A 285 -22.09 -9.54 -10.25
CA GLY A 285 -20.68 -9.88 -10.24
C GLY A 285 -19.95 -9.57 -8.93
N ILE A 286 -18.64 -9.78 -8.96
CA ILE A 286 -17.73 -9.57 -7.82
C ILE A 286 -16.59 -8.65 -8.28
N ALA A 287 -16.38 -7.55 -7.57
CA ALA A 287 -15.11 -6.81 -7.65
C ALA A 287 -14.19 -7.30 -6.53
N LEU A 288 -13.03 -7.82 -6.91
CA LEU A 288 -12.01 -8.36 -6.01
C LEU A 288 -10.77 -7.47 -6.05
N LEU A 289 -10.35 -6.99 -4.88
CA LEU A 289 -9.03 -6.40 -4.69
C LEU A 289 -8.18 -7.33 -3.83
N LEU A 290 -7.02 -7.76 -4.33
CA LEU A 290 -6.04 -8.56 -3.59
C LEU A 290 -4.75 -7.77 -3.47
N THR A 291 -4.27 -7.55 -2.25
CA THR A 291 -3.14 -6.65 -2.00
C THR A 291 -2.35 -7.06 -0.78
N ASN A 292 -1.07 -6.75 -0.76
CA ASN A 292 -0.21 -6.84 0.42
C ASN A 292 0.23 -5.46 0.94
N ASP A 293 -0.28 -4.38 0.37
CA ASP A 293 -0.01 -3.01 0.79
C ASP A 293 -1.07 -2.57 1.81
N SER A 294 -0.66 -2.44 3.07
CA SER A 294 -1.58 -2.15 4.17
C SER A 294 -2.30 -0.82 4.04
N ILE A 295 -1.76 0.12 3.24
CA ILE A 295 -2.40 1.41 3.00
C ILE A 295 -3.82 1.28 2.45
N TYR A 296 -4.17 0.16 1.80
CA TYR A 296 -5.50 -0.07 1.25
C TYR A 296 -6.56 -0.38 2.32
N TRP A 297 -6.18 -0.98 3.44
CA TRP A 297 -7.13 -1.34 4.51
C TRP A 297 -6.93 -0.56 5.81
N THR A 298 -5.81 0.16 5.98
CA THR A 298 -5.59 1.07 7.11
C THR A 298 -6.30 2.41 6.91
N ALA A 299 -6.68 3.05 8.03
CA ALA A 299 -7.22 4.41 8.02
C ALA A 299 -6.21 5.43 7.46
N PRO A 300 -6.67 6.59 6.95
CA PRO A 300 -5.82 7.79 6.92
C PRO A 300 -5.20 8.02 8.31
N LYS A 301 -3.97 8.54 8.36
CA LYS A 301 -3.15 8.69 9.59
C LYS A 301 -3.77 9.55 10.71
N SER A 302 -4.99 10.06 10.52
CA SER A 302 -5.76 10.82 11.51
C SER A 302 -7.20 10.34 11.45
N ASP A 303 -7.71 9.74 12.53
CA ASP A 303 -9.15 9.55 12.70
C ASP A 303 -9.79 10.94 12.82
N GLY A 304 -10.20 11.49 11.67
CA GLY A 304 -10.63 12.88 11.55
C GLY A 304 -10.30 13.56 10.23
N ASP A 305 -9.54 12.94 9.31
CA ASP A 305 -9.22 13.54 8.01
C ASP A 305 -10.44 13.57 7.05
N THR A 306 -11.41 14.41 7.41
CA THR A 306 -12.53 14.85 6.57
C THR A 306 -12.07 15.55 5.29
N MET A 307 -10.76 15.77 5.12
CA MET A 307 -10.14 16.53 4.02
C MET A 307 -9.28 15.68 3.06
N ALA A 308 -9.30 14.34 3.20
CA ALA A 308 -8.62 13.43 2.29
C ALA A 308 -9.28 13.46 0.90
N LEU A 309 -8.50 13.77 -0.14
CA LEU A 309 -8.98 13.89 -1.53
C LEU A 309 -9.76 12.66 -2.02
N TYR A 310 -9.37 11.47 -1.55
CA TYR A 310 -9.90 10.17 -1.97
C TYR A 310 -10.93 9.59 -0.99
N ARG A 311 -11.47 10.38 -0.05
CA ARG A 311 -12.38 9.90 1.01
C ARG A 311 -13.50 9.01 0.48
N GLU A 312 -14.20 9.47 -0.56
CA GLU A 312 -15.32 8.73 -1.15
C GLU A 312 -14.87 7.48 -1.92
N PHE A 313 -13.56 7.29 -2.14
CA PHE A 313 -12.99 6.08 -2.73
C PHE A 313 -12.26 5.20 -1.70
N SER A 314 -12.29 5.55 -0.41
CA SER A 314 -11.63 4.80 0.66
C SER A 314 -12.05 3.32 0.66
N LEU A 315 -11.10 2.45 1.00
CA LEU A 315 -11.31 1.01 1.20
C LEU A 315 -11.10 0.59 2.67
N LYS A 316 -11.03 1.55 3.61
CA LYS A 316 -10.75 1.29 5.05
C LYS A 316 -11.66 0.19 5.64
N ALA A 317 -11.06 -0.75 6.35
CA ALA A 317 -11.81 -1.73 7.15
C ALA A 317 -12.53 -1.05 8.32
N ARG A 318 -13.78 -1.45 8.62
CA ARG A 318 -14.63 -0.90 9.71
C ARG A 318 -15.17 0.52 9.51
N GLN A 319 -15.16 1.07 8.29
CA GLN A 319 -15.96 2.27 8.03
C GLN A 319 -17.44 1.88 7.98
N SER A 320 -18.17 2.13 9.07
CA SER A 320 -19.58 1.77 9.20
C SER A 320 -20.50 2.49 8.21
N ASN A 321 -20.02 3.51 7.48
CA ASN A 321 -20.79 4.22 6.46
C ASN A 321 -19.87 4.95 5.46
N LEU A 322 -19.52 4.30 4.35
CA LEU A 322 -19.65 5.00 3.05
C LEU A 322 -21.11 4.80 2.63
N SER A 323 -22.04 5.44 3.34
CA SER A 323 -23.49 5.33 3.08
C SER A 323 -23.92 6.07 1.80
N SER A 324 -22.93 6.51 1.02
CA SER A 324 -23.07 7.35 -0.14
C SER A 324 -22.86 6.49 -1.38
N LYS A 325 -23.87 6.47 -2.25
CA LYS A 325 -23.72 5.98 -3.62
C LYS A 325 -22.80 6.87 -4.47
N SER A 326 -22.56 8.11 -4.03
CA SER A 326 -21.77 9.07 -4.79
C SER A 326 -20.28 8.92 -4.54
N ARG A 327 -19.51 8.84 -5.61
CA ARG A 327 -18.05 8.73 -5.59
C ARG A 327 -17.44 9.95 -6.27
N ARG A 328 -17.01 10.94 -5.49
CA ARG A 328 -16.39 12.19 -5.99
C ARG A 328 -15.08 12.47 -5.26
N TRP A 329 -14.14 13.09 -5.97
CA TRP A 329 -12.94 13.65 -5.34
C TRP A 329 -13.34 14.86 -4.49
N LEU A 330 -12.71 15.03 -3.34
CA LEU A 330 -12.87 16.27 -2.59
C LEU A 330 -12.22 17.40 -3.39
N GLU A 331 -12.99 18.39 -3.81
CA GLU A 331 -12.44 19.59 -4.45
C GLU A 331 -11.70 20.43 -3.42
N ARG A 332 -10.37 20.54 -3.57
CA ARG A 332 -9.62 21.59 -2.88
C ARG A 332 -9.68 22.84 -3.76
N LYS A 333 -10.29 23.91 -3.24
CA LYS A 333 -10.17 25.26 -3.80
C LYS A 333 -8.73 25.74 -3.64
N GLU A 334 -7.81 25.24 -4.46
CA GLU A 334 -6.51 25.90 -4.63
C GLU A 334 -6.70 26.99 -5.70
N THR A 335 -6.56 28.25 -5.28
CA THR A 335 -6.52 29.42 -6.17
C THR A 335 -5.31 29.29 -7.10
N ASN A 336 -5.54 28.78 -8.30
CA ASN A 336 -4.51 28.53 -9.31
C ASN A 336 -4.04 29.84 -9.94
N GLU A 337 -2.95 30.43 -9.44
CA GLU A 337 -2.19 31.41 -10.22
C GLU A 337 -0.84 30.90 -10.72
N ASN A 338 -0.27 29.82 -10.17
CA ASN A 338 1.12 29.46 -10.49
C ASN A 338 1.42 27.96 -10.59
N LYS A 339 0.79 27.20 -11.50
CA LYS A 339 1.39 25.96 -12.06
C LYS A 339 0.92 25.76 -13.50
N GLY A 340 1.85 25.79 -14.45
CA GLY A 340 1.57 25.56 -15.86
C GLY A 340 0.82 24.25 -16.11
N GLY A 341 -0.38 24.36 -16.69
CA GLY A 341 -1.05 23.33 -17.50
C GLY A 341 -1.27 21.93 -16.90
N LYS A 342 -1.24 21.73 -15.58
CA LYS A 342 -1.55 20.42 -14.99
C LYS A 342 -3.07 20.25 -14.84
N VAL A 343 -3.64 19.38 -15.68
CA VAL A 343 -5.01 18.86 -15.58
C VAL A 343 -5.25 18.33 -14.17
N SER A 344 -6.36 18.73 -13.55
CA SER A 344 -6.69 18.32 -12.18
C SER A 344 -7.00 16.81 -12.11
N LEU A 345 -6.84 16.19 -10.93
CA LEU A 345 -7.08 14.74 -10.79
C LEU A 345 -8.55 14.38 -11.06
N SER A 346 -9.47 15.29 -10.73
CA SER A 346 -10.91 15.19 -11.00
C SER A 346 -11.25 15.35 -12.48
N GLU A 347 -10.49 16.12 -13.27
CA GLU A 347 -10.64 16.17 -14.72
C GLU A 347 -10.19 14.87 -15.38
N LYS A 348 -9.09 14.26 -14.91
CA LYS A 348 -8.56 13.01 -15.47
C LYS A 348 -9.37 11.78 -15.04
N TYR A 349 -9.88 11.79 -13.81
CA TYR A 349 -10.67 10.71 -13.22
C TYR A 349 -12.00 11.29 -12.74
N PRO A 350 -12.96 11.55 -13.65
CA PRO A 350 -14.25 12.11 -13.26
C PRO A 350 -14.93 11.16 -12.29
N GLY A 351 -15.52 11.71 -11.22
CA GLY A 351 -16.28 10.88 -10.30
C GLY A 351 -17.59 10.40 -10.92
N PHE A 352 -18.29 9.51 -10.22
CA PHE A 352 -19.47 8.81 -10.72
C PHE A 352 -20.37 8.36 -9.56
N ASP A 353 -21.64 8.09 -9.86
CA ASP A 353 -22.58 7.54 -8.88
C ASP A 353 -22.79 6.03 -9.12
N LEU A 354 -22.75 5.27 -8.03
CA LEU A 354 -23.21 3.89 -7.95
C LEU A 354 -24.75 3.87 -7.85
N GLU A 355 -25.36 2.72 -8.13
CA GLU A 355 -26.80 2.50 -7.98
C GLU A 355 -27.21 2.52 -6.51
N LYS A 356 -26.41 1.88 -5.65
CA LYS A 356 -26.63 1.78 -4.20
C LYS A 356 -25.29 1.83 -3.44
N ALA A 357 -25.37 1.94 -2.13
CA ALA A 357 -24.19 1.77 -1.28
C ALA A 357 -23.81 0.29 -1.24
N TYR A 358 -22.53 0.00 -1.48
CA TYR A 358 -22.02 -1.36 -1.38
C TYR A 358 -21.13 -1.52 -0.14
N PRO A 359 -21.39 -2.55 0.67
CA PRO A 359 -20.49 -2.93 1.75
C PRO A 359 -19.16 -3.48 1.22
N LEU A 360 -18.08 -3.14 1.91
CA LEU A 360 -16.74 -3.66 1.67
C LEU A 360 -16.47 -4.86 2.58
N TYR A 361 -16.07 -5.99 2.00
CA TYR A 361 -15.75 -7.20 2.75
C TYR A 361 -14.28 -7.50 2.67
N TRP A 362 -13.55 -7.21 3.74
CA TRP A 362 -12.17 -7.67 3.89
C TRP A 362 -12.19 -9.10 4.43
N GLY A 363 -11.72 -10.06 3.62
CA GLY A 363 -11.59 -11.46 4.02
C GLY A 363 -10.43 -11.64 5.00
N THR A 364 -10.22 -12.85 5.51
CA THR A 364 -9.05 -13.14 6.35
C THR A 364 -7.75 -12.98 5.55
N PRO A 365 -6.65 -12.51 6.17
CA PRO A 365 -5.35 -12.54 5.51
C PRO A 365 -5.04 -13.95 5.02
N LEU A 366 -4.46 -14.04 3.83
CA LEU A 366 -4.00 -15.31 3.28
C LEU A 366 -2.83 -15.85 4.11
N ALA A 367 -2.62 -17.17 4.07
CA ALA A 367 -1.42 -17.77 4.62
C ALA A 367 -0.17 -17.07 4.05
N PRO A 368 0.88 -16.83 4.85
CA PRO A 368 2.08 -16.15 4.39
C PRO A 368 2.61 -16.79 3.10
N ILE A 369 2.69 -15.97 2.05
CA ILE A 369 3.13 -16.42 0.73
C ILE A 369 4.64 -16.24 0.66
N LYS A 370 5.37 -17.35 0.49
CA LYS A 370 6.83 -17.32 0.44
C LYS A 370 7.33 -16.62 -0.82
N VAL A 371 8.23 -15.65 -0.63
CA VAL A 371 8.99 -15.00 -1.71
C VAL A 371 10.48 -15.26 -1.51
N GLY A 372 10.97 -16.33 -2.13
CA GLY A 372 12.34 -16.80 -1.92
C GLY A 372 12.61 -17.16 -0.45
N GLU A 373 13.84 -16.94 0.02
CA GLU A 373 14.28 -17.29 1.38
C GLU A 373 14.21 -16.12 2.38
N LYS A 374 13.89 -14.91 1.91
CA LYS A 374 14.15 -13.68 2.67
C LYS A 374 12.97 -13.16 3.47
N LYS A 375 11.75 -13.25 2.94
CA LYS A 375 10.55 -12.69 3.56
C LYS A 375 9.26 -13.27 2.99
N ASP A 376 8.29 -13.50 3.86
CA ASP A 376 6.94 -13.85 3.46
C ASP A 376 6.10 -12.58 3.22
N LEU A 377 5.24 -12.62 2.22
CA LEU A 377 4.25 -11.57 1.95
C LEU A 377 2.87 -12.03 2.42
N ILE A 378 2.18 -11.17 3.16
CA ILE A 378 0.81 -11.41 3.61
C ILE A 378 -0.12 -10.63 2.69
N PHE A 379 -1.05 -11.34 2.06
CA PHE A 379 -2.04 -10.74 1.18
C PHE A 379 -3.40 -10.68 1.87
N GLN A 380 -4.14 -9.62 1.59
CA GLN A 380 -5.47 -9.37 2.09
C GLN A 380 -6.43 -9.25 0.90
N PRO A 381 -7.49 -10.08 0.84
CA PRO A 381 -8.55 -9.92 -0.15
C PRO A 381 -9.66 -8.97 0.35
N CYS A 382 -10.16 -8.13 -0.54
CA CYS A 382 -11.33 -7.27 -0.37
C CYS A 382 -12.35 -7.56 -1.46
N PHE A 383 -13.61 -7.71 -1.09
CA PHE A 383 -14.70 -8.03 -2.01
C PHE A 383 -15.80 -6.97 -1.95
N VAL A 384 -16.35 -6.65 -3.13
CA VAL A 384 -17.65 -6.02 -3.29
C VAL A 384 -18.51 -6.95 -4.15
N VAL A 385 -19.61 -7.43 -3.59
CA VAL A 385 -20.59 -8.24 -4.32
C VAL A 385 -21.67 -7.31 -4.87
N VAL A 386 -21.80 -7.29 -6.19
CA VAL A 386 -22.83 -6.55 -6.91
C VAL A 386 -23.88 -7.54 -7.36
N GLU A 387 -25.02 -7.56 -6.68
CA GLU A 387 -26.14 -8.42 -7.02
C GLU A 387 -27.28 -7.59 -7.61
N LYS A 388 -27.83 -8.11 -8.71
CA LYS A 388 -28.85 -7.46 -9.53
C LYS A 388 -30.22 -7.48 -8.86
#